data_AF-A0A1B9DJ88-F1
#
_entry.id   AF-A0A1B9DJ88-F1
#
_cell.length_a   1.000
_cell.length_b   1.000
_cell.length_c   1.000
_cell.angle_alpha   90.00
_cell.angle_beta   90.00
_cell.angle_gamma   90.00
#
_symmetry.space_group_name_H-M   'P 1'
#
loop_
_entity.id
_entity.type
_entity.pdbx_description
1 polymer ?
#
loop_
_entity_poly.entity_id
_entity_poly.type
_entity_poly.pdbx_seq_one_letter_code
_entity_poly.pdbx_strand_id
1 'polypeptide(L)'
;MKKEELEKIIKKIETENSTEKAFFGIHSLEAGDELFIRANKGGLELFAAQLLKASKKAEEIIEQTEQSIITFDPKEKWITGDIWIAYIEPKPEDRIDIIEKTYVRNWKDKVLEYTIFIILGLIVLIFIAGIKAVFNWFIY
;
A
#
# COMPACT_ATOMS: atom_id res chain seq x y z
N MET A 1 0.70 29.13 -5.62
CA MET A 1 1.52 29.82 -4.60
C MET A 1 2.81 30.26 -5.27
N LYS A 2 3.40 31.42 -4.92
CA LYS A 2 4.69 31.81 -5.51
C LYS A 2 5.83 30.95 -4.94
N LYS A 3 6.84 30.59 -5.75
CA LYS A 3 7.99 29.78 -5.29
C LYS A 3 8.66 30.35 -4.03
N GLU A 4 8.77 31.68 -3.94
CA GLU A 4 9.37 32.39 -2.80
C GLU A 4 8.55 32.30 -1.50
N GLU A 5 7.22 32.33 -1.61
CA GLU A 5 6.32 32.19 -0.46
C GLU A 5 6.37 30.76 0.08
N LEU A 6 6.37 29.78 -0.83
CA LEU A 6 6.52 28.37 -0.50
C LEU A 6 7.84 28.09 0.24
N GLU A 7 8.94 28.64 -0.26
CA GLU A 7 10.26 28.47 0.37
C GLU A 7 10.32 29.08 1.79
N LYS A 8 9.69 30.24 1.99
CA LYS A 8 9.59 30.86 3.33
C LYS A 8 8.81 29.98 4.30
N ILE A 9 7.71 29.37 3.84
CA ILE A 9 6.90 28.46 4.66
C ILE A 9 7.71 27.21 5.04
N ILE A 10 8.35 26.57 4.06
CA ILE A 10 9.19 25.38 4.30
C ILE A 10 10.28 25.71 5.32
N LYS A 11 11.04 26.79 5.09
CA LYS A 11 12.14 27.18 5.99
C LYS A 11 11.65 27.50 7.40
N LYS A 12 10.50 28.15 7.53
CA LYS A 12 9.89 28.43 8.84
C LYS A 12 9.59 27.13 9.59
N ILE A 13 8.91 26.19 8.94
CA ILE A 13 8.57 24.90 9.53
C ILE A 13 9.82 24.15 10.01
N GLU A 14 10.86 24.10 9.17
CA GLU A 14 12.11 23.40 9.50
C GLU A 14 12.92 24.06 10.62
N THR A 15 12.80 25.39 10.75
CA THR A 15 13.51 26.13 11.81
C THR A 15 12.78 26.02 13.16
N GLU A 16 11.45 25.98 13.14
CA GLU A 16 10.61 25.92 14.35
C GLU A 16 10.52 24.50 14.93
N ASN A 17 10.85 23.47 14.15
CA ASN A 17 10.70 22.07 14.54
C ASN A 17 12.05 21.33 14.60
N SER A 18 12.24 20.57 15.68
CA SER A 18 13.42 19.73 15.87
C SER A 18 13.13 18.30 15.43
N THR A 19 13.94 17.75 14.53
CA THR A 19 13.88 16.34 14.11
C THR A 19 14.17 15.37 15.26
N GLU A 20 14.90 15.78 16.30
CA GLU A 20 15.18 14.92 17.46
C GLU A 20 13.96 14.69 18.37
N LYS A 21 13.01 15.63 18.36
CA LYS A 21 11.79 15.58 19.19
C LYS A 21 10.55 15.25 18.38
N ALA A 22 10.64 15.28 17.07
CA ALA A 22 9.54 15.00 16.17
C ALA A 22 9.32 13.50 16.01
N PHE A 23 8.07 13.11 15.77
CA PHE A 23 7.77 11.80 15.21
C PHE A 23 6.55 11.89 14.29
N PHE A 24 6.61 11.16 13.19
CA PHE A 24 5.53 10.99 12.24
C PHE A 24 5.49 9.54 11.77
N GLY A 25 4.30 8.96 11.70
CA GLY A 25 4.18 7.59 11.22
C GLY A 25 2.81 7.17 10.76
N ILE A 26 2.78 6.25 9.80
CA ILE A 26 1.57 5.58 9.34
C ILE A 26 1.56 4.17 9.91
N HIS A 27 0.46 3.84 10.56
CA HIS A 27 0.24 2.60 11.28
C HIS A 27 -1.04 1.94 10.80
N SER A 28 -1.10 0.62 10.96
CA SER A 28 -2.31 -0.17 10.76
C SER A 28 -2.77 -0.76 12.09
N LEU A 29 -4.07 -0.74 12.37
CA LEU A 29 -4.63 -1.56 13.45
C LEU A 29 -4.61 -3.05 13.04
N GLU A 30 -4.62 -3.97 14.01
CA GLU A 30 -4.63 -5.42 13.75
C GLU A 30 -5.69 -5.81 12.70
N ALA A 31 -5.31 -6.74 11.80
CA ALA A 31 -6.05 -7.17 10.61
C ALA A 31 -6.11 -6.20 9.41
N GLY A 32 -5.55 -4.98 9.52
CA GLY A 32 -5.34 -4.09 8.35
C GLY A 32 -6.58 -3.32 7.88
N ASP A 33 -7.68 -3.37 8.63
CA ASP A 33 -8.94 -2.72 8.27
C ASP A 33 -8.91 -1.19 8.49
N GLU A 34 -7.96 -0.68 9.27
CA GLU A 34 -7.82 0.75 9.56
C GLU A 34 -6.36 1.20 9.51
N LEU A 35 -6.10 2.26 8.72
CA LEU A 35 -4.82 2.97 8.67
C LEU A 35 -4.95 4.31 9.37
N PHE A 36 -3.98 4.66 10.20
CA PHE A 36 -3.97 5.93 10.93
C PHE A 36 -2.57 6.55 10.98
N ILE A 37 -2.55 7.88 11.11
CA ILE A 37 -1.32 8.64 11.33
C ILE A 37 -1.12 8.82 12.84
N ARG A 38 0.04 8.41 13.35
CA ARG A 38 0.50 8.69 14.71
C ARG A 38 1.68 9.65 14.62
N ALA A 39 1.47 10.89 15.06
CA ALA A 39 2.48 11.93 14.97
C ALA A 39 2.31 12.96 16.11
N ASN A 40 3.39 13.67 16.45
CA ASN A 40 3.25 14.92 17.20
C ASN A 40 3.18 16.12 16.25
N LYS A 41 2.88 17.31 16.80
CA LYS A 41 2.78 18.55 16.03
C LYS A 41 4.01 18.77 15.14
N GLY A 42 5.22 18.63 15.71
CA GLY A 42 6.44 18.86 14.96
C GLY A 42 6.69 17.85 13.84
N GLY A 43 6.36 16.57 14.05
CA GLY A 43 6.43 15.55 13.00
C GLY A 43 5.42 15.77 11.89
N LEU A 44 4.19 16.19 12.20
CA LEU A 44 3.19 16.56 11.18
C LEU A 44 3.68 17.74 10.34
N GLU A 45 4.19 18.78 10.99
CA GLU A 45 4.69 19.97 10.30
C GLU A 45 5.91 19.63 9.43
N LEU A 46 6.90 18.89 9.96
CA LEU A 46 8.06 18.45 9.18
C LEU A 46 7.67 17.55 8.00
N PHE A 47 6.71 16.64 8.18
CA PHE A 47 6.21 15.83 7.07
C PHE A 47 5.50 16.68 6.01
N ALA A 48 4.70 17.67 6.42
CA ALA A 48 4.12 18.64 5.51
C ALA A 48 5.19 19.43 4.74
N ALA A 49 6.29 19.83 5.40
CA ALA A 49 7.41 20.50 4.71
C ALA A 49 8.04 19.59 3.65
N GLN A 50 8.16 18.28 3.88
CA GLN A 50 8.62 17.34 2.85
C GLN A 50 7.66 17.26 1.65
N LEU A 51 6.34 17.24 1.90
CA LEU A 51 5.34 17.30 0.83
C LEU A 51 5.42 18.61 0.03
N LEU A 52 5.64 19.75 0.70
CA LEU A 52 5.80 21.05 0.06
C LEU A 52 7.07 21.12 -0.79
N LYS A 53 8.19 20.56 -0.31
CA LYS A 53 9.42 20.41 -1.10
C LYS A 53 9.20 19.55 -2.34
N ALA A 54 8.45 18.45 -2.19
CA ALA A 54 8.12 17.58 -3.31
C ALA A 54 7.23 18.30 -4.33
N SER A 55 6.20 19.01 -3.86
CA SER A 55 5.33 19.84 -4.71
C SER A 55 6.12 20.89 -5.50
N LYS A 56 7.13 21.53 -4.88
CA LYS A 56 8.00 22.51 -5.58
C LYS A 56 8.75 21.89 -6.78
N LYS A 57 9.12 20.60 -6.68
CA LYS A 57 9.86 19.88 -7.72
C LYS A 57 8.95 19.15 -8.71
N ALA A 58 7.66 19.05 -8.43
CA ALA A 58 6.73 18.22 -9.20
C ALA A 58 6.68 18.62 -10.68
N GLU A 59 6.56 19.92 -10.98
CA GLU A 59 6.52 20.43 -12.37
C GLU A 59 7.79 20.07 -13.15
N GLU A 60 8.97 20.28 -12.55
CA GLU A 60 10.28 20.01 -13.17
C GLU A 60 10.51 18.51 -13.41
N ILE A 61 9.89 17.65 -12.59
CA ILE A 61 10.03 16.20 -12.64
C ILE A 61 9.06 15.59 -13.65
N ILE A 62 7.84 16.11 -13.75
CA ILE A 62 6.84 15.67 -14.74
C ILE A 62 7.36 15.83 -16.18
N GLU A 63 8.17 16.86 -16.43
CA GLU A 63 8.78 17.11 -17.75
C GLU A 63 9.90 16.11 -18.12
N GLN A 64 10.43 15.35 -17.15
CA GLN A 64 11.51 14.37 -17.36
C GLN A 64 10.91 12.99 -17.63
N THR A 65 11.17 12.42 -18.82
CA THR A 65 10.53 11.18 -19.33
C THR A 65 11.04 9.87 -18.72
N GLU A 66 12.14 9.89 -17.96
CA GLU A 66 12.73 8.69 -17.34
C GLU A 66 12.50 8.68 -15.82
N GLN A 67 11.51 7.90 -15.37
CA GLN A 67 11.21 7.59 -13.96
C GLN A 67 11.28 8.77 -12.98
N SER A 68 10.23 9.56 -13.01
CA SER A 68 10.12 10.84 -12.34
C SER A 68 9.57 10.68 -10.91
N ILE A 69 10.34 10.08 -10.00
CA ILE A 69 9.95 9.92 -8.59
C ILE A 69 10.71 10.90 -7.67
N ILE A 70 10.05 11.32 -6.59
CA ILE A 70 10.66 12.10 -5.51
C ILE A 70 10.80 11.18 -4.30
N THR A 71 12.02 10.76 -4.00
CA THR A 71 12.29 9.88 -2.86
C THR A 71 12.29 10.67 -1.55
N PHE A 72 11.74 10.05 -0.50
CA PHE A 72 11.98 10.50 0.87
C PHE A 72 13.28 9.90 1.39
N ASP A 73 13.97 10.58 2.31
CA ASP A 73 15.18 10.04 2.93
C ASP A 73 14.81 8.90 3.89
N PRO A 74 15.23 7.65 3.62
CA PRO A 74 14.94 6.50 4.47
C PRO A 74 15.66 6.51 5.82
N LYS A 75 16.57 7.44 6.06
CA LYS A 75 17.38 7.52 7.29
C LYS A 75 16.82 8.48 8.33
N GLU A 76 15.69 9.13 8.05
CA GLU A 76 15.07 10.09 8.95
C GLU A 76 14.49 9.38 10.19
N LYS A 77 15.21 9.49 11.32
CA LYS A 77 14.85 8.82 12.58
C LYS A 77 13.49 9.22 13.16
N TRP A 78 12.97 10.38 12.74
CA TRP A 78 11.67 10.89 13.17
C TRP A 78 10.51 10.34 12.33
N ILE A 79 10.79 9.64 11.22
CA ILE A 79 9.78 8.88 10.50
C ILE A 79 9.75 7.47 11.08
N THR A 80 8.65 7.15 11.74
CA THR A 80 8.37 5.87 12.40
C THR A 80 7.15 5.25 11.74
N GLY A 81 6.90 3.94 11.80
CA GLY A 81 5.63 3.39 11.29
C GLY A 81 5.75 2.02 10.66
N ASP A 82 4.60 1.36 10.57
CA ASP A 82 4.47 0.03 9.95
C ASP A 82 4.39 0.16 8.41
N ILE A 83 3.89 1.30 7.95
CA ILE A 83 3.77 1.63 6.52
C ILE A 83 4.79 2.71 6.17
N TRP A 84 5.72 2.34 5.29
CA TRP A 84 6.77 3.23 4.80
C TRP A 84 6.36 3.91 3.49
N ILE A 85 6.39 5.25 3.45
CA ILE A 85 6.24 6.00 2.20
C ILE A 85 7.63 6.17 1.58
N ALA A 86 7.90 5.40 0.52
CA ALA A 86 9.20 5.42 -0.15
C ALA A 86 9.41 6.64 -1.05
N TYR A 87 8.38 7.02 -1.81
CA TYR A 87 8.48 8.08 -2.80
C TYR A 87 7.12 8.70 -3.09
N ILE A 88 7.15 9.89 -3.69
CA ILE A 88 6.03 10.51 -4.38
C ILE A 88 6.26 10.32 -5.88
N GLU A 89 5.21 9.94 -6.60
CA GLU A 89 5.18 9.92 -8.06
C GLU A 89 4.28 11.08 -8.54
N PRO A 90 4.85 12.22 -8.93
CA PRO A 90 4.09 13.30 -9.54
C PRO A 90 3.43 12.86 -10.85
N LYS A 91 2.21 13.32 -11.08
CA LYS A 91 1.39 12.96 -12.22
C LYS A 91 0.87 14.24 -12.89
N PRO A 92 0.91 14.36 -14.22
CA PRO A 92 0.37 15.53 -14.92
C PRO A 92 -1.16 15.59 -14.90
N GLU A 93 -1.84 14.47 -14.58
CA GLU A 93 -3.30 14.39 -14.59
C GLU A 93 -3.94 15.18 -13.42
N ASP A 94 -4.92 16.04 -13.72
CA ASP A 94 -5.59 16.92 -12.73
C ASP A 94 -6.41 16.16 -11.67
N ARG A 95 -6.83 14.93 -11.97
CA ARG A 95 -7.55 14.04 -11.05
C ARG A 95 -7.54 12.61 -11.58
N ILE A 96 -7.09 11.66 -10.77
CA ILE A 96 -7.30 10.23 -11.00
C ILE A 96 -8.52 9.84 -10.18
N ASP A 97 -9.67 9.68 -10.83
CA ASP A 97 -10.81 9.06 -10.17
C ASP A 97 -10.47 7.60 -9.88
N ILE A 98 -10.68 7.18 -8.63
CA ILE A 98 -10.63 5.77 -8.25
C ILE A 98 -11.86 5.14 -8.91
N ILE A 99 -11.68 4.62 -10.12
CA ILE A 99 -12.63 3.68 -10.69
C ILE A 99 -12.50 2.43 -9.83
N GLU A 100 -13.45 2.21 -8.92
CA GLU A 100 -13.60 0.90 -8.29
C GLU A 100 -13.72 -0.12 -9.41
N LYS A 101 -12.62 -0.84 -9.68
CA LYS A 101 -12.63 -1.96 -10.61
C LYS A 101 -13.47 -3.04 -9.93
N THR A 102 -14.77 -3.00 -10.17
CA THR A 102 -15.67 -4.08 -9.80
C THR A 102 -15.08 -5.34 -10.40
N TYR A 103 -14.75 -6.32 -9.56
CA TYR A 103 -14.12 -7.54 -10.02
C TYR A 103 -15.00 -8.20 -11.09
N VAL A 104 -14.51 -8.21 -12.33
CA VAL A 104 -15.18 -8.89 -13.44
C VAL A 104 -14.69 -10.33 -13.43
N ARG A 105 -15.57 -11.25 -13.00
CA ARG A 105 -15.29 -12.69 -12.94
C ARG A 105 -14.70 -13.18 -14.26
N ASN A 106 -13.47 -13.69 -14.22
CA ASN A 106 -12.75 -14.15 -15.40
C ASN A 106 -13.11 -15.62 -15.69
N TRP A 107 -12.92 -16.07 -16.93
CA TRP A 107 -13.19 -17.46 -17.32
C TRP A 107 -12.30 -18.46 -16.57
N LYS A 108 -11.08 -18.04 -16.20
CA LYS A 108 -10.17 -18.81 -15.35
C LYS A 108 -10.77 -19.11 -13.97
N ASP A 109 -11.52 -18.17 -13.41
CA ASP A 109 -12.13 -18.33 -12.09
C ASP A 109 -13.25 -19.37 -12.12
N LYS A 110 -14.02 -19.42 -13.22
CA LYS A 110 -14.98 -20.51 -13.45
C LYS A 110 -14.29 -21.87 -13.55
N VAL A 111 -13.19 -21.97 -14.30
CA VAL A 111 -12.45 -23.24 -14.44
C VAL A 111 -11.93 -23.73 -13.08
N LEU A 112 -11.39 -22.82 -12.25
CA LEU A 112 -10.87 -23.15 -10.93
C LEU A 112 -11.99 -23.65 -9.99
N GLU A 113 -13.15 -22.99 -10.01
CA GLU A 113 -14.33 -23.41 -9.26
C GLU A 113 -14.83 -24.81 -9.68
N TYR A 114 -14.95 -25.09 -10.99
CA TYR A 114 -15.31 -26.42 -11.47
C TYR A 114 -14.26 -27.49 -11.11
N THR A 115 -12.98 -27.13 -11.11
CA THR A 115 -11.89 -28.04 -10.76
C THR A 115 -12.00 -28.49 -9.31
N ILE A 116 -12.37 -27.58 -8.40
CA ILE A 116 -12.60 -27.91 -6.98
C ILE A 116 -13.73 -28.94 -6.83
N PHE A 117 -14.85 -28.76 -7.53
CA PHE A 117 -15.96 -29.71 -7.48
C PHE A 117 -15.58 -31.10 -8.04
N ILE A 118 -14.78 -31.15 -9.11
CA ILE A 118 -14.28 -32.40 -9.70
C ILE A 118 -13.37 -33.14 -8.69
N ILE A 119 -12.45 -32.41 -8.05
CA ILE A 119 -11.55 -32.97 -7.03
C ILE A 119 -12.36 -33.51 -5.84
N LEU A 120 -13.36 -32.77 -5.37
CA LEU A 120 -14.24 -33.22 -4.29
C LEU A 120 -14.96 -34.53 -4.66
N GLY A 121 -15.48 -34.62 -5.89
CA GLY A 121 -16.11 -35.84 -6.40
C GLY A 121 -15.16 -37.03 -6.44
N LEU A 122 -13.92 -36.82 -6.89
CA LEU A 122 -12.87 -37.86 -6.89
C LEU A 122 -12.55 -38.37 -5.49
N ILE A 123 -12.42 -37.47 -4.51
CA ILE A 123 -12.17 -37.84 -3.10
C ILE A 123 -13.28 -38.75 -2.57
N VAL A 124 -14.55 -38.40 -2.84
CA VAL A 124 -15.70 -39.21 -2.42
C VAL A 124 -15.67 -40.59 -3.06
N LEU A 125 -15.35 -40.69 -4.35
CA LEU A 125 -15.25 -41.98 -5.05
C LEU A 125 -14.14 -42.86 -4.48
N ILE A 126 -12.95 -42.28 -4.23
CA ILE A 126 -11.82 -42.99 -3.60
C ILE A 126 -12.22 -43.49 -2.21
N PHE A 127 -12.92 -42.67 -1.43
CA PHE A 127 -13.38 -43.04 -0.10
C PHE A 127 -14.36 -44.22 -0.13
N ILE A 128 -15.34 -44.21 -1.04
CA ILE A 128 -16.29 -45.32 -1.22
C ILE A 128 -15.57 -46.59 -1.67
N ALA A 129 -14.62 -46.49 -2.60
CA ALA A 129 -13.83 -47.63 -3.06
C ALA A 129 -12.98 -48.22 -1.93
N GLY A 130 -12.35 -47.38 -1.10
CA GLY A 130 -11.60 -47.80 0.08
C GLY A 130 -12.47 -48.54 1.09
N ILE A 131 -13.67 -48.02 1.40
CA ILE A 131 -14.63 -48.69 2.28
C ILE A 131 -15.00 -50.07 1.72
N LYS A 132 -15.34 -50.17 0.43
CA LYS A 132 -15.66 -51.46 -0.21
C LYS A 132 -14.51 -52.45 -0.13
N ALA A 133 -13.27 -52.00 -0.36
CA ALA A 133 -12.09 -52.84 -0.27
C ALA A 133 -11.89 -53.40 1.14
N VAL A 134 -12.07 -52.57 2.18
CA VAL A 134 -11.99 -53.00 3.59
C VAL A 134 -13.07 -54.03 3.89
N PHE A 135 -14.33 -53.77 3.54
CA PHE A 135 -15.42 -54.74 3.78
C PHE A 135 -15.19 -56.07 3.04
N ASN A 136 -14.69 -56.03 1.81
CA ASN A 136 -14.37 -57.25 1.07
C ASN A 136 -13.26 -58.07 1.73
N TRP A 137 -12.32 -57.42 2.43
CA TRP A 137 -11.26 -58.08 3.18
C TRP A 137 -11.71 -58.69 4.52
N PHE A 138 -12.85 -58.25 5.06
CA PHE A 138 -13.46 -58.85 6.26
C PHE A 138 -14.49 -59.94 5.94
N ILE A 139 -15.00 -59.99 4.70
CA ILE A 139 -16.02 -60.95 4.25
C ILE A 139 -15.39 -62.20 3.58
N TYR A 140 -14.12 -62.13 3.18
CA TYR A 140 -13.28 -63.25 2.74
C TYR A 140 -12.18 -63.55 3.76
#